data_AF-A0AAJ2GXQ2-F1
#
_entry.id   AF-A0AAJ2GXQ2-F1
#
_cell.length_a   1.000
_cell.length_b   1.000
_cell.length_c   1.000
_cell.angle_alpha   90.00
_cell.angle_beta   90.00
_cell.angle_gamma   90.00
#
_symmetry.space_group_name_H-M   'P 1'
#
loop_
_entity.id
_entity.type
_entity.pdbx_description
1 polymer ?
#
loop_
_entity_poly.entity_id
_entity_poly.type
_entity_poly.pdbx_seq_one_letter_code
_entity_poly.pdbx_strand_id
1 'polypeptide(L)'
;LNVFELSQKINDVLTNQNLHQQLVENGFEQVKLFSWDNNAKIAIATFEQFQNKSYPPLSESFYVQWLIEKISCLPSKAADDTDLIGVANAIAQNHPKIRSRQLLIDISGLVIHDHKTGIQRVVRSIVAELIVSPPHGINIELVYANPHNGSIYRYAKKFTQQFLQKSDPNCKDEIITVSSQDIFIGLDLAHRIVLSNQKFYEHLRLIGAKVYFVVYDLLPILRPEVFPTEMQALHSEWMGVIAKLDGLLCISQ
;
A
#
# COMPACT_ATOMS: atom_id res chain seq x y z
N LEU A 1 1.18 18.23 30.37
CA LEU A 1 0.32 19.34 29.93
C LEU A 1 -0.73 18.76 29.00
N ASN A 2 -1.95 18.58 29.51
CA ASN A 2 -3.07 18.22 28.64
C ASN A 2 -3.55 19.48 27.88
N VAL A 3 -4.43 19.30 26.88
CA VAL A 3 -4.91 20.39 26.01
C VAL A 3 -5.62 21.49 26.81
N PHE A 4 -6.30 21.12 27.89
CA PHE A 4 -7.04 22.06 28.74
C PHE A 4 -6.10 22.96 29.54
N GLU A 5 -5.06 22.39 30.16
CA GLU A 5 -4.03 23.14 30.88
C GLU A 5 -3.25 24.08 29.96
N LEU A 6 -3.02 23.66 28.70
CA LEU A 6 -2.34 24.50 27.71
C LEU A 6 -3.21 25.71 27.33
N SER A 7 -4.51 25.48 27.09
CA SER A 7 -5.47 26.53 26.78
C SER A 7 -5.59 27.56 27.92
N GLN A 8 -5.68 27.10 29.17
CA GLN A 8 -5.71 28.00 30.32
C GLN A 8 -4.45 28.86 30.43
N LYS A 9 -3.27 28.27 30.27
CA LYS A 9 -2.01 29.04 30.31
C LYS A 9 -1.91 30.07 29.18
N ILE A 10 -2.35 29.74 27.97
CA ILE A 10 -2.40 30.71 26.86
C ILE A 10 -3.34 31.86 27.22
N ASN A 11 -4.53 31.54 27.75
CA ASN A 11 -5.48 32.56 28.17
C ASN A 11 -4.95 33.45 29.31
N ASP A 12 -4.26 32.87 30.29
CA ASP A 12 -3.65 33.62 31.39
C ASP A 12 -2.58 34.58 30.89
N VAL A 13 -1.73 34.16 29.94
CA VAL A 13 -0.72 35.03 29.33
C VAL A 13 -1.35 36.16 28.52
N LEU A 14 -2.48 35.91 27.84
CA LEU A 14 -3.16 36.92 27.03
C LEU A 14 -3.97 37.93 27.85
N THR A 15 -4.41 37.54 29.05
CA THR A 15 -5.33 38.37 29.88
C THR A 15 -4.64 39.01 31.09
N ASN A 16 -3.52 38.46 31.56
CA ASN A 16 -2.77 39.00 32.69
C ASN A 16 -1.57 39.84 32.19
N GLN A 17 -1.73 41.17 32.19
CA GLN A 17 -0.69 42.11 31.76
C GLN A 17 0.63 41.98 32.55
N ASN A 18 0.57 41.67 33.86
CA ASN A 18 1.77 41.53 34.68
C ASN A 18 2.57 40.28 34.26
N LEU A 19 1.88 39.15 34.07
CA LEU A 19 2.49 37.92 33.58
C LEU A 19 3.07 38.09 32.17
N HIS A 20 2.35 38.78 31.28
CA HIS A 20 2.85 39.10 29.95
C HIS A 20 4.15 39.90 30.02
N GLN A 21 4.21 40.93 30.86
CA GLN A 21 5.40 41.77 31.00
C GLN A 21 6.58 41.00 31.59
N GLN A 22 6.35 40.15 32.60
CA GLN A 22 7.37 39.24 33.13
C GLN A 22 7.91 38.28 32.06
N LEU A 23 7.04 37.76 31.18
CA LEU A 23 7.45 36.87 30.08
C LEU A 23 8.26 37.61 29.01
N VAL A 24 7.92 38.86 28.69
CA VAL A 24 8.70 39.70 27.77
C VAL A 24 10.10 39.95 28.33
N GLU A 25 10.20 40.33 29.61
CA GLU A 25 11.48 40.56 30.27
C GLU A 25 12.33 39.28 30.32
N ASN A 26 11.71 38.15 30.67
CA ASN A 26 12.39 36.86 30.73
C ASN A 26 12.76 36.32 29.33
N GLY A 27 12.07 36.77 28.28
CA GLY A 27 12.36 36.42 26.88
C GLY A 27 13.78 36.81 26.46
N PHE A 28 14.28 37.96 26.93
CA PHE A 28 15.65 38.40 26.65
C PHE A 28 16.72 37.48 27.26
N GLU A 29 16.44 36.89 28.42
CA GLU A 29 17.33 35.89 29.02
C GLU A 29 17.21 34.54 28.30
N GLN A 30 16.02 34.16 27.84
CA GLN A 30 15.82 32.90 27.12
C GLN A 30 16.43 32.87 25.73
N VAL A 31 16.45 33.99 25.00
CA VAL A 31 17.12 34.08 23.70
C VAL A 31 18.61 33.76 23.81
N LYS A 32 19.26 34.09 24.93
CA LYS A 32 20.68 33.76 25.18
C LYS A 32 20.92 32.26 25.36
N LEU A 33 19.89 31.51 25.76
CA LEU A 33 19.95 30.06 25.96
C LEU A 33 19.58 29.29 24.67
N PHE A 34 19.04 29.97 23.66
CA PHE A 34 18.67 29.35 22.39
C PHE A 34 19.89 29.05 21.51
N SER A 35 19.96 27.81 21.01
CA SER A 35 20.94 27.39 20.00
C SER A 35 20.27 26.43 19.02
N TRP A 36 20.39 26.72 17.72
CA TRP A 36 19.91 25.83 16.66
C TRP A 36 20.55 24.44 16.76
N ASP A 37 21.84 24.37 17.09
CA ASP A 37 22.55 23.10 17.27
C ASP A 37 22.01 22.31 18.48
N ASN A 38 21.72 22.99 19.60
CA ASN A 38 21.18 22.32 20.78
C ASN A 38 19.76 21.82 20.53
N ASN A 39 18.91 22.60 19.85
CA ASN A 39 17.57 22.17 19.47
C ASN A 39 17.60 20.97 18.50
N ALA A 40 18.50 21.00 17.51
CA ALA A 40 18.69 19.88 16.60
C ALA A 40 19.14 18.61 17.34
N LYS A 41 20.10 18.72 18.26
CA LYS A 41 20.55 17.59 19.10
C LYS A 41 19.44 17.04 19.98
N ILE A 42 18.66 17.91 20.63
CA ILE A 42 17.53 17.51 21.46
C ILE A 42 16.45 16.82 20.61
N ALA A 43 16.13 17.35 19.43
CA ALA A 43 15.17 16.77 18.51
C ALA A 43 15.61 15.37 18.05
N ILE A 44 16.88 15.23 17.61
CA ILE A 44 17.45 13.95 17.19
C ILE A 44 17.43 12.94 18.34
N ALA A 45 17.94 13.31 19.53
CA ALA A 45 17.94 12.44 20.70
C ALA A 45 16.51 12.01 21.10
N THR A 46 15.54 12.91 20.96
CA THR A 46 14.13 12.60 21.20
C THR A 46 13.59 11.58 20.18
N PHE A 47 13.87 11.76 18.89
CA PHE A 47 13.48 10.81 17.84
C PHE A 47 14.09 9.43 18.06
N GLU A 48 15.36 9.37 18.46
CA GLU A 48 16.07 8.13 18.77
C GLU A 48 15.46 7.41 19.99
N GLN A 49 14.96 8.15 20.99
CA GLN A 49 14.23 7.55 22.12
C GLN A 49 12.93 6.85 21.68
N PHE A 50 12.27 7.32 20.63
CA PHE A 50 11.05 6.69 20.11
C PHE A 50 11.33 5.40 19.33
N GLN A 51 12.51 5.23 18.72
CA GLN A 51 12.87 3.97 18.06
C GLN A 51 12.96 2.78 19.04
N ASN A 52 13.27 3.04 20.32
CA ASN A 52 13.48 2.01 21.33
C ASN A 52 12.23 1.65 22.15
N LYS A 53 11.09 2.32 21.93
CA LYS A 53 9.82 1.92 22.57
C LYS A 53 9.20 0.76 21.80
N SER A 54 9.75 -0.44 22.01
CA SER A 54 9.07 -1.67 21.64
C SER A 54 8.00 -1.96 22.68
N TYR A 55 6.73 -1.78 22.33
CA TYR A 55 5.65 -2.29 23.16
C TYR A 55 5.71 -3.82 23.13
N PRO A 56 5.54 -4.51 24.27
CA PRO A 56 5.42 -5.96 24.25
C PRO A 56 4.26 -6.32 23.31
N PRO A 57 4.41 -7.32 22.43
CA PRO A 57 3.33 -7.73 21.55
C PRO A 57 2.16 -8.19 22.43
N LEU A 58 1.04 -7.45 22.45
CA LEU A 58 -0.18 -7.99 23.08
C LEU A 58 -0.66 -9.16 22.23
N SER A 59 -1.34 -10.13 22.85
CA SER A 59 -1.89 -11.25 22.10
C SER A 59 -2.91 -10.76 21.07
N GLU A 60 -2.96 -11.41 19.91
CA GLU A 60 -3.93 -11.09 18.85
C GLU A 60 -5.37 -11.07 19.39
N SER A 61 -5.69 -12.03 20.27
CA SER A 61 -6.99 -12.11 20.94
C SER A 61 -7.31 -10.88 21.79
N PHE A 62 -6.33 -10.33 22.51
CA PHE A 62 -6.53 -9.16 23.36
C PHE A 62 -6.76 -7.90 22.51
N TYR A 63 -5.95 -7.70 21.47
CA TYR A 63 -6.11 -6.54 20.58
C TYR A 63 -7.45 -6.55 19.85
N VAL A 64 -7.88 -7.70 19.34
CA VAL A 64 -9.18 -7.84 18.67
C VAL A 64 -10.31 -7.50 19.62
N GLN A 65 -10.29 -8.04 20.84
CA GLN A 65 -11.31 -7.77 21.86
C GLN A 65 -11.35 -6.27 22.23
N TRP A 66 -10.18 -5.68 22.47
CA TRP A 66 -10.05 -4.25 22.79
C TRP A 66 -10.56 -3.34 21.65
N LEU A 67 -10.24 -3.67 20.38
CA LEU A 67 -10.74 -2.95 19.22
C LEU A 67 -12.26 -3.00 19.12
N ILE A 68 -12.84 -4.20 19.26
CA ILE A 68 -14.30 -4.40 19.23
C ILE A 68 -14.96 -3.54 20.30
N GLU A 69 -14.44 -3.58 21.54
CA GLU A 69 -14.96 -2.76 22.64
C GLU A 69 -14.87 -1.27 22.32
N LYS A 70 -13.72 -0.77 21.85
CA LYS A 70 -13.56 0.65 21.54
C LYS A 70 -14.41 1.13 20.38
N ILE A 71 -14.52 0.35 19.31
CA ILE A 71 -15.35 0.67 18.15
C ILE A 71 -16.83 0.66 18.55
N SER A 72 -17.27 -0.28 19.40
CA SER A 72 -18.65 -0.36 19.88
C SER A 72 -19.08 0.86 20.71
N CYS A 73 -18.13 1.54 21.36
CA CYS A 73 -18.39 2.75 22.15
C CYS A 73 -18.41 4.03 21.30
N LEU A 74 -18.10 3.96 20.00
CA LEU A 74 -18.13 5.15 19.14
C LEU A 74 -19.58 5.60 18.94
N PRO A 75 -19.89 6.89 19.11
CA PRO A 75 -21.22 7.42 18.89
C PRO A 75 -21.53 7.37 17.38
N SER A 76 -22.24 6.33 16.96
CA SER A 76 -22.53 6.08 15.55
C SER A 76 -24.03 6.13 15.29
N LYS A 77 -24.44 6.81 14.20
CA LYS A 77 -25.67 6.45 13.48
C LYS A 77 -25.51 5.01 12.95
N ALA A 78 -26.58 4.36 12.48
CA ALA A 78 -26.46 3.06 11.81
C ALA A 78 -25.37 3.16 10.72
N ALA A 79 -24.25 2.47 10.91
CA ALA A 79 -23.12 2.50 9.98
C ALA A 79 -23.58 1.90 8.66
N ASP A 80 -23.36 2.61 7.56
CA ASP A 80 -23.62 2.07 6.24
C ASP A 80 -22.45 1.20 5.76
N ASP A 81 -22.61 0.53 4.61
CA ASP A 81 -21.57 -0.33 4.07
C ASP A 81 -20.25 0.41 3.79
N THR A 82 -20.30 1.73 3.52
CA THR A 82 -19.11 2.54 3.26
C THR A 82 -18.32 2.75 4.54
N ASP A 83 -19.01 3.07 5.63
CA ASP A 83 -18.40 3.20 6.96
C ASP A 83 -17.77 1.87 7.39
N LEU A 84 -18.48 0.76 7.20
CA LEU A 84 -17.99 -0.58 7.55
C LEU A 84 -16.74 -0.95 6.75
N ILE A 85 -16.71 -0.67 5.45
CA ILE A 85 -15.52 -0.89 4.60
C ILE A 85 -14.36 0.00 5.06
N GLY A 86 -14.63 1.28 5.37
CA GLY A 86 -13.62 2.22 5.86
C GLY A 86 -12.97 1.75 7.16
N VAL A 87 -13.79 1.33 8.12
CA VAL A 87 -13.34 0.79 9.41
C VAL A 87 -12.55 -0.51 9.21
N ALA A 88 -13.05 -1.44 8.39
CA ALA A 88 -12.36 -2.70 8.11
C ALA A 88 -10.97 -2.46 7.49
N ASN A 89 -10.86 -1.53 6.54
CA ASN A 89 -9.58 -1.13 5.94
C ASN A 89 -8.64 -0.51 6.96
N ALA A 90 -9.14 0.40 7.80
CA ALA A 90 -8.33 1.03 8.85
C ALA A 90 -7.78 0.00 9.85
N ILE A 91 -8.61 -0.97 10.28
CA ILE A 91 -8.18 -2.06 11.16
C ILE A 91 -7.09 -2.89 10.47
N ALA A 92 -7.33 -3.33 9.22
CA ALA A 92 -6.40 -4.18 8.48
C ALA A 92 -5.02 -3.50 8.27
N GLN A 93 -4.99 -2.18 8.07
CA GLN A 93 -3.76 -1.42 7.88
C GLN A 93 -2.99 -1.18 9.19
N ASN A 94 -3.67 -0.97 10.31
CA ASN A 94 -3.04 -0.67 11.60
C ASN A 94 -2.69 -1.92 12.42
N HIS A 95 -3.32 -3.05 12.10
CA HIS A 95 -3.05 -4.34 12.73
C HIS A 95 -2.71 -5.38 11.65
N PRO A 96 -1.60 -5.18 10.91
CA PRO A 96 -1.20 -6.14 9.90
C PRO A 96 -0.96 -7.49 10.57
N LYS A 97 -1.58 -8.55 10.04
CA LYS A 97 -1.26 -9.91 10.46
C LYS A 97 0.26 -10.09 10.39
N ILE A 98 0.85 -10.72 11.40
CA ILE A 98 2.25 -11.14 11.31
C ILE A 98 2.33 -12.16 10.19
N ARG A 99 2.76 -11.71 9.01
CA ARG A 99 2.90 -12.54 7.81
C ARG A 99 4.22 -12.24 7.15
N SER A 100 4.75 -13.24 6.46
CA SER A 100 5.91 -13.05 5.59
C SER A 100 5.56 -12.04 4.49
N ARG A 101 6.59 -11.33 4.04
CA ARG A 101 6.53 -10.42 2.90
C ARG A 101 5.93 -11.14 1.69
N GLN A 102 5.06 -10.47 0.95
CA GLN A 102 4.44 -11.04 -0.24
C GLN A 102 4.99 -10.41 -1.52
N LEU A 103 5.10 -11.23 -2.56
CA LEU A 103 5.22 -10.80 -3.95
C LEU A 103 3.88 -11.08 -4.65
N LEU A 104 3.11 -10.01 -4.87
CA LEU A 104 1.81 -10.03 -5.51
C LEU A 104 2.03 -9.94 -7.03
N ILE A 105 1.73 -11.02 -7.76
CA ILE A 105 1.99 -11.12 -9.19
C ILE A 105 0.68 -11.02 -9.96
N ASP A 106 0.52 -9.94 -10.72
CA ASP A 106 -0.66 -9.74 -11.57
C ASP A 106 -0.68 -10.70 -12.75
N ILE A 107 -1.71 -11.53 -12.79
CA ILE A 107 -2.02 -12.50 -13.85
C ILE A 107 -3.41 -12.25 -14.45
N SER A 108 -3.89 -11.01 -14.41
CA SER A 108 -5.25 -10.66 -14.85
C SER A 108 -5.57 -11.11 -16.27
N GLY A 109 -4.66 -10.94 -17.23
CA GLY A 109 -4.86 -11.40 -18.60
C GLY A 109 -4.98 -12.93 -18.67
N LEU A 110 -4.16 -13.69 -17.95
CA LEU A 110 -4.28 -15.16 -17.86
C LEU A 110 -5.61 -15.64 -17.28
N VAL A 111 -6.15 -14.92 -16.29
CA VAL A 111 -7.42 -15.28 -15.65
C VAL A 111 -8.63 -14.92 -16.53
N ILE A 112 -8.60 -13.77 -17.19
CA ILE A 112 -9.75 -13.30 -17.99
C ILE A 112 -9.72 -13.90 -19.40
N HIS A 113 -8.58 -13.84 -20.09
CA HIS A 113 -8.42 -14.26 -21.47
C HIS A 113 -7.08 -14.97 -21.71
N ASP A 114 -7.08 -16.30 -21.61
CA ASP A 114 -5.92 -17.13 -22.01
C ASP A 114 -5.83 -17.26 -23.54
N HIS A 115 -5.44 -16.16 -24.20
CA HIS A 115 -5.21 -16.10 -25.64
C HIS A 115 -4.01 -16.96 -26.11
N LYS A 116 -3.29 -17.62 -25.19
CA LYS A 116 -2.10 -18.46 -25.44
C LYS A 116 -1.03 -17.75 -26.25
N THR A 117 -0.86 -16.45 -26.01
CA THR A 117 0.13 -15.62 -26.70
C THR A 117 1.55 -15.98 -26.28
N GLY A 118 2.54 -15.42 -26.99
CA GLY A 118 3.95 -15.54 -26.61
C GLY A 118 4.23 -14.99 -25.20
N ILE A 119 3.68 -13.82 -24.89
CA ILE A 119 3.82 -13.18 -23.56
C ILE A 119 3.21 -14.07 -22.48
N GLN A 120 2.01 -14.60 -22.69
CA GLN A 120 1.34 -15.44 -21.70
C GLN A 120 2.10 -16.75 -21.41
N ARG A 121 2.80 -17.33 -22.39
CA ARG A 121 3.72 -18.45 -22.15
C ARG A 121 4.89 -18.06 -21.25
N VAL A 122 5.43 -16.85 -21.42
CA VAL A 122 6.50 -16.32 -20.55
C VAL A 122 5.98 -16.10 -19.14
N VAL A 123 4.82 -15.43 -18.99
CA VAL A 123 4.16 -15.21 -17.68
C VAL A 123 3.97 -16.54 -16.93
N ARG A 124 3.42 -17.57 -17.60
CA ARG A 124 3.24 -18.90 -17.00
C ARG A 124 4.55 -19.54 -16.56
N SER A 125 5.60 -19.41 -17.37
CA SER A 125 6.92 -20.00 -17.07
C SER A 125 7.55 -19.32 -15.84
N ILE A 126 7.49 -17.99 -15.76
CA ILE A 126 7.98 -17.22 -14.61
C ILE A 126 7.18 -17.56 -13.35
N VAL A 127 5.85 -17.61 -13.44
CA VAL A 127 4.98 -17.98 -12.33
C VAL A 127 5.27 -19.40 -11.84
N ALA A 128 5.46 -20.37 -12.75
CA ALA A 128 5.82 -21.73 -12.37
C ALA A 128 7.12 -21.77 -11.57
N GLU A 129 8.16 -21.11 -12.06
CA GLU A 129 9.46 -21.08 -11.40
C GLU A 129 9.40 -20.41 -10.03
N LEU A 130 8.71 -19.26 -9.92
CA LEU A 130 8.58 -18.54 -8.65
C LEU A 130 7.80 -19.34 -7.61
N ILE A 131 6.78 -20.09 -8.00
CA ILE A 131 6.04 -20.95 -7.05
C ILE A 131 6.88 -22.13 -6.60
N VAL A 132 7.68 -22.74 -7.50
CA VAL A 132 8.54 -23.89 -7.19
C VAL A 132 9.74 -23.48 -6.33
N SER A 133 10.35 -22.34 -6.65
CA SER A 133 11.55 -21.82 -6.00
C SER A 133 11.38 -20.34 -5.63
N PRO A 134 10.57 -20.03 -4.61
CA PRO A 134 10.34 -18.65 -4.19
C PRO A 134 11.62 -18.02 -3.60
N PRO A 135 11.83 -16.70 -3.77
CA PRO A 135 12.91 -16.00 -3.09
C PRO A 135 12.80 -16.15 -1.56
N HIS A 136 13.95 -16.27 -0.89
CA HIS A 136 13.99 -16.50 0.55
C HIS A 136 13.22 -15.41 1.33
N GLY A 137 12.29 -15.84 2.17
CA GLY A 137 11.49 -14.95 3.04
C GLY A 137 10.35 -14.21 2.33
N ILE A 138 10.04 -14.56 1.07
CA ILE A 138 8.97 -13.94 0.28
C ILE A 138 7.94 -15.00 -0.13
N ASN A 139 6.67 -14.77 0.20
CA ASN A 139 5.55 -15.58 -0.25
C ASN A 139 5.09 -15.11 -1.63
N ILE A 140 4.92 -16.04 -2.57
CA ILE A 140 4.40 -15.74 -3.90
C ILE A 140 2.88 -15.84 -3.87
N GLU A 141 2.21 -14.77 -4.27
CA GLU A 141 0.76 -14.68 -4.32
C GLU A 141 0.32 -14.20 -5.71
N LEU A 142 -0.42 -15.03 -6.43
CA LEU A 142 -0.99 -14.63 -7.72
C LEU A 142 -2.23 -13.78 -7.47
N VAL A 143 -2.38 -12.69 -8.23
CA VAL A 143 -3.49 -11.76 -8.09
C VAL A 143 -4.09 -11.42 -9.44
N TYR A 144 -5.35 -11.04 -9.45
CA TYR A 144 -6.04 -10.62 -10.66
C TYR A 144 -7.10 -9.57 -10.35
N ALA A 145 -7.35 -8.69 -11.29
CA ALA A 145 -8.50 -7.80 -11.33
C ALA A 145 -9.36 -8.16 -12.53
N ASN A 146 -10.67 -7.93 -12.45
CA ASN A 146 -11.60 -8.21 -13.54
C ASN A 146 -12.45 -6.95 -13.85
N PRO A 147 -12.58 -6.50 -15.10
CA PRO A 147 -13.37 -5.30 -15.41
C PRO A 147 -14.83 -5.43 -14.95
N HIS A 148 -15.36 -6.65 -14.95
CA HIS A 148 -16.74 -6.94 -14.57
C HIS A 148 -16.98 -6.91 -13.05
N ASN A 149 -15.94 -6.85 -12.21
CA ASN A 149 -16.06 -6.80 -10.76
C ASN A 149 -15.59 -5.45 -10.15
N GLY A 150 -15.67 -4.38 -10.94
CA GLY A 150 -15.19 -3.05 -10.53
C GLY A 150 -13.66 -2.95 -10.58
N SER A 151 -12.98 -3.90 -11.21
CA SER A 151 -11.51 -3.98 -11.32
C SER A 151 -10.78 -4.14 -9.98
N ILE A 152 -11.48 -4.68 -8.96
CA ILE A 152 -10.90 -4.91 -7.63
C ILE A 152 -9.97 -6.12 -7.68
N TYR A 153 -8.73 -5.91 -7.22
CA TYR A 153 -7.74 -6.99 -7.13
C TYR A 153 -8.10 -8.02 -6.06
N ARG A 154 -8.02 -9.28 -6.46
CA ARG A 154 -8.26 -10.45 -5.62
C ARG A 154 -7.10 -11.44 -5.74
N TYR A 155 -6.89 -12.22 -4.69
CA TYR A 155 -6.00 -13.36 -4.77
C TYR A 155 -6.57 -14.37 -5.78
N ALA A 156 -5.74 -14.87 -6.68
CA ALA A 156 -6.09 -15.85 -7.70
C ALA A 156 -5.89 -17.28 -7.14
N LYS A 157 -6.46 -17.58 -5.97
CA LYS A 157 -6.23 -18.86 -5.29
C LYS A 157 -6.80 -20.02 -6.10
N LYS A 158 -7.98 -19.85 -6.70
CA LYS A 158 -8.59 -20.86 -7.59
C LYS A 158 -7.72 -21.15 -8.81
N PHE A 159 -7.22 -20.10 -9.47
CA PHE A 159 -6.30 -20.25 -10.60
C PHE A 159 -5.03 -20.99 -10.17
N THR A 160 -4.44 -20.59 -9.03
CA THR A 160 -3.21 -21.19 -8.49
C THR A 160 -3.41 -22.70 -8.22
N GLN A 161 -4.55 -23.09 -7.66
CA GLN A 161 -4.85 -24.51 -7.41
C GLN A 161 -4.96 -25.30 -8.71
N GLN A 162 -5.71 -24.78 -9.69
CA GLN A 162 -5.81 -25.41 -11.02
C GLN A 162 -4.44 -25.51 -11.70
N PHE A 163 -3.63 -24.45 -11.61
CA PHE A 163 -2.29 -24.39 -12.17
C PHE A 163 -1.35 -25.44 -11.55
N LEU A 164 -1.48 -25.68 -10.24
CA LEU A 164 -0.71 -26.70 -9.50
C LEU A 164 -1.36 -28.09 -9.50
N GLN A 165 -2.47 -28.28 -10.22
CA GLN A 165 -3.25 -29.53 -10.23
C GLN A 165 -3.67 -29.98 -8.82
N LYS A 166 -3.96 -29.03 -7.94
CA LYS A 166 -4.51 -29.24 -6.59
C LYS A 166 -6.00 -28.88 -6.59
N SER A 167 -6.75 -29.46 -5.66
CA SER A 167 -8.18 -29.17 -5.49
C SER A 167 -8.48 -28.88 -4.02
N ASP A 168 -9.02 -27.70 -3.76
CA ASP A 168 -9.69 -27.39 -2.51
C ASP A 168 -11.03 -26.70 -2.83
N PRO A 169 -12.17 -27.39 -2.61
CA PRO A 169 -13.48 -26.86 -2.94
C PRO A 169 -13.88 -25.64 -2.09
N ASN A 170 -13.20 -25.39 -0.96
CA ASN A 170 -13.48 -24.22 -0.11
C ASN A 170 -12.65 -22.99 -0.49
N CYS A 171 -11.82 -23.09 -1.54
CA CYS A 171 -10.98 -22.02 -2.00
C CYS A 171 -11.78 -20.83 -2.56
N LYS A 172 -11.65 -19.66 -1.93
CA LYS A 172 -12.29 -18.41 -2.35
C LYS A 172 -11.24 -17.35 -2.68
N ASP A 173 -11.51 -16.59 -3.74
CA ASP A 173 -10.67 -15.48 -4.18
C ASP A 173 -11.06 -14.20 -3.43
N GLU A 174 -10.35 -13.95 -2.33
CA GLU A 174 -10.55 -12.81 -1.43
C GLU A 174 -9.90 -11.53 -2.00
N ILE A 175 -10.36 -10.37 -1.54
CA ILE A 175 -9.71 -9.08 -1.86
C ILE A 175 -8.30 -9.10 -1.27
N ILE A 176 -7.34 -8.58 -2.03
CA ILE A 176 -5.95 -8.55 -1.55
C ILE A 176 -5.75 -7.59 -0.39
N THR A 177 -4.87 -7.95 0.54
CA THR A 177 -4.44 -7.06 1.62
C THR A 177 -2.95 -6.77 1.44
N VAL A 178 -2.61 -5.50 1.22
CA VAL A 178 -1.23 -5.08 0.94
C VAL A 178 -0.68 -4.30 2.12
N SER A 179 0.58 -4.54 2.45
CA SER A 179 1.35 -3.86 3.49
C SER A 179 2.55 -3.12 2.87
N SER A 180 3.16 -2.21 3.63
CA SER A 180 4.36 -1.47 3.21
C SER A 180 5.56 -2.36 2.87
N GLN A 181 5.58 -3.61 3.32
CA GLN A 181 6.66 -4.54 3.05
C GLN A 181 6.48 -5.29 1.72
N ASP A 182 5.26 -5.32 1.17
CA ASP A 182 4.95 -6.13 0.00
C ASP A 182 5.44 -5.48 -1.30
N ILE A 183 5.55 -6.31 -2.34
CA ILE A 183 5.81 -5.89 -3.71
C ILE A 183 4.65 -6.33 -4.58
N PHE A 184 4.18 -5.43 -5.45
CA PHE A 184 3.27 -5.72 -6.54
C PHE A 184 4.04 -5.72 -7.86
N ILE A 185 3.90 -6.76 -8.67
CA ILE A 185 4.45 -6.85 -10.02
C ILE A 185 3.31 -7.05 -11.03
N GLY A 186 3.13 -6.07 -11.91
CA GLY A 186 2.39 -6.22 -13.15
C GLY A 186 3.18 -7.08 -14.14
N LEU A 187 3.04 -8.40 -14.02
CA LEU A 187 3.75 -9.35 -14.87
C LEU A 187 3.05 -9.55 -16.21
N ASP A 188 1.72 -9.61 -16.21
CA ASP A 188 0.93 -9.78 -17.42
C ASP A 188 0.72 -8.46 -18.18
N LEU A 189 0.57 -8.54 -19.51
CA LEU A 189 0.26 -7.39 -20.35
C LEU A 189 -1.25 -7.21 -20.48
N ALA A 190 -1.85 -6.48 -19.54
CA ALA A 190 -3.29 -6.24 -19.48
C ALA A 190 -3.64 -4.74 -19.50
N HIS A 191 -3.51 -4.07 -20.65
CA HIS A 191 -3.63 -2.61 -20.79
C HIS A 191 -4.85 -2.02 -20.08
N ARG A 192 -6.04 -2.53 -20.39
CA ARG A 192 -7.31 -1.98 -19.88
C ARG A 192 -7.43 -2.12 -18.36
N ILE A 193 -6.95 -3.23 -17.80
CA ILE A 193 -6.95 -3.45 -16.34
C ILE A 193 -6.09 -2.40 -15.65
N VAL A 194 -4.89 -2.17 -16.19
CA VAL A 194 -3.93 -1.22 -15.62
C VAL A 194 -4.47 0.21 -15.72
N LEU A 195 -5.03 0.59 -16.87
CA LEU A 195 -5.63 1.91 -17.05
C LEU A 195 -6.79 2.15 -16.09
N SER A 196 -7.65 1.16 -15.87
CA SER A 196 -8.76 1.27 -14.91
C SER A 196 -8.33 1.29 -13.44
N ASN A 197 -7.11 0.82 -13.12
CA ASN A 197 -6.60 0.67 -11.75
C ASN A 197 -5.50 1.66 -11.37
N GLN A 198 -5.32 2.76 -12.10
CA GLN A 198 -4.27 3.74 -11.78
C GLN A 198 -4.29 4.18 -10.30
N LYS A 199 -5.48 4.54 -9.78
CA LYS A 199 -5.65 4.96 -8.38
C LYS A 199 -5.27 3.86 -7.38
N PHE A 200 -5.48 2.60 -7.73
CA PHE A 200 -5.10 1.47 -6.90
C PHE A 200 -3.58 1.37 -6.77
N TYR A 201 -2.83 1.49 -7.88
CA TYR A 201 -1.36 1.47 -7.82
C TYR A 201 -0.78 2.69 -7.09
N GLU A 202 -1.38 3.87 -7.28
CA GLU A 202 -1.03 5.07 -6.51
C GLU A 202 -1.25 4.86 -5.01
N HIS A 203 -2.37 4.25 -4.62
CA HIS A 203 -2.65 3.90 -3.23
C HIS A 203 -1.62 2.92 -2.66
N LEU A 204 -1.23 1.87 -3.41
CA LEU A 204 -0.19 0.93 -2.97
C LEU A 204 1.12 1.64 -2.64
N ARG A 205 1.51 2.62 -3.47
CA ARG A 205 2.72 3.42 -3.25
C ARG A 205 2.60 4.32 -2.03
N LEU A 206 1.43 4.92 -1.81
CA LEU A 206 1.17 5.77 -0.65
C LEU A 206 1.27 5.00 0.68
N ILE A 207 0.85 3.74 0.71
CA ILE A 207 1.02 2.88 1.90
C ILE A 207 2.43 2.26 2.02
N GLY A 208 3.34 2.61 1.09
CA GLY A 208 4.75 2.22 1.12
C GLY A 208 5.11 0.93 0.38
N ALA A 209 4.13 0.22 -0.19
CA ALA A 209 4.40 -0.96 -1.01
C ALA A 209 5.09 -0.54 -2.32
N LYS A 210 5.89 -1.45 -2.88
CA LYS A 210 6.58 -1.20 -4.16
C LYS A 210 5.80 -1.78 -5.33
N VAL A 211 5.66 -0.99 -6.40
CA VAL A 211 4.89 -1.37 -7.59
C VAL A 211 5.79 -1.32 -8.82
N TYR A 212 5.97 -2.48 -9.46
CA TYR A 212 6.76 -2.64 -10.68
C TYR A 212 5.92 -3.21 -11.81
N PHE A 213 6.29 -2.94 -13.05
CA PHE A 213 5.67 -3.51 -14.24
C PHE A 213 6.71 -4.05 -15.21
N VAL A 214 6.38 -5.14 -15.90
CA VAL A 214 7.22 -5.70 -16.95
C VAL A 214 6.83 -5.10 -18.30
N VAL A 215 7.82 -4.55 -19.02
CA VAL A 215 7.68 -4.06 -20.39
C VAL A 215 8.30 -5.09 -21.32
N TYR A 216 7.43 -5.77 -22.08
CA TYR A 216 7.85 -6.77 -23.04
C TYR A 216 8.33 -6.15 -24.35
N ASP A 217 7.65 -5.11 -24.81
CA ASP A 217 7.95 -4.49 -26.10
C ASP A 217 7.46 -3.04 -26.12
N LEU A 218 8.15 -2.20 -26.89
CA LEU A 218 7.76 -0.82 -27.23
C LEU A 218 7.29 -0.70 -28.68
N LEU A 219 7.32 -1.78 -29.47
CA LEU A 219 6.86 -1.83 -30.86
C LEU A 219 5.46 -1.25 -31.08
N PRO A 220 4.46 -1.43 -30.19
CA PRO A 220 3.16 -0.80 -30.42
C PRO A 220 3.21 0.74 -30.45
N ILE A 221 4.24 1.36 -29.87
CA ILE A 221 4.51 2.80 -29.92
C ILE A 221 5.47 3.14 -31.07
N LEU A 222 6.53 2.34 -31.26
CA LEU A 222 7.61 2.65 -32.21
C LEU A 222 7.28 2.28 -33.66
N ARG A 223 6.43 1.28 -33.88
CA ARG A 223 6.04 0.75 -35.19
C ARG A 223 4.51 0.58 -35.25
N PRO A 224 3.72 1.63 -35.03
CA PRO A 224 2.27 1.53 -34.92
C PRO A 224 1.60 0.96 -36.17
N GLU A 225 2.23 1.08 -37.34
CA GLU A 225 1.70 0.60 -38.61
C GLU A 225 1.57 -0.93 -38.72
N VAL A 226 2.22 -1.71 -37.84
CA VAL A 226 2.09 -3.17 -37.80
C VAL A 226 1.10 -3.67 -36.74
N PHE A 227 0.43 -2.74 -36.05
CA PHE A 227 -0.57 -3.04 -35.01
C PHE A 227 -1.95 -2.49 -35.41
N PRO A 228 -3.04 -2.98 -34.78
CA PRO A 228 -4.35 -2.35 -34.93
C PRO A 228 -4.30 -0.86 -34.56
N THR A 229 -5.04 -0.03 -35.28
CA THR A 229 -5.01 1.44 -35.18
C THR A 229 -5.14 1.97 -33.74
N GLU A 230 -5.97 1.34 -32.91
CA GLU A 230 -6.20 1.75 -31.52
C GLU A 230 -5.05 1.38 -30.55
N MET A 231 -4.18 0.45 -30.95
CA MET A 231 -3.18 -0.13 -30.07
C MET A 231 -2.08 0.87 -29.67
N GLN A 232 -1.70 1.77 -30.58
CA GLN A 232 -0.69 2.79 -30.29
C GLN A 232 -1.14 3.70 -29.14
N ALA A 233 -2.36 4.22 -29.22
CA ALA A 233 -2.93 5.08 -28.19
C ALA A 233 -3.05 4.33 -26.86
N LEU A 234 -3.65 3.13 -26.89
CA LEU A 234 -3.84 2.29 -25.71
C LEU A 234 -2.51 1.94 -25.02
N HIS A 235 -1.48 1.60 -25.80
CA HIS A 235 -0.16 1.26 -25.26
C HIS A 235 0.59 2.49 -24.74
N SER A 236 0.43 3.65 -25.39
CA SER A 236 1.01 4.91 -24.93
C SER A 236 0.40 5.35 -23.60
N GLU A 237 -0.92 5.26 -23.45
CA GLU A 237 -1.60 5.55 -22.19
C GLU A 237 -1.15 4.59 -21.08
N TRP A 238 -1.11 3.29 -21.38
CA TRP A 238 -0.62 2.28 -20.45
C TRP A 238 0.81 2.57 -20.00
N MET A 239 1.70 2.91 -20.93
CA MET A 239 3.08 3.28 -20.65
C MET A 239 3.14 4.53 -19.74
N GLY A 240 2.29 5.52 -20.00
CA GLY A 240 2.17 6.73 -19.18
C GLY A 240 1.72 6.48 -17.74
N VAL A 241 0.94 5.44 -17.50
CA VAL A 241 0.57 4.99 -16.14
C VAL A 241 1.76 4.33 -15.45
N ILE A 242 2.33 3.29 -16.08
CA ILE A 242 3.37 2.48 -15.43
C ILE A 242 4.69 3.23 -15.22
N ALA A 243 5.00 4.21 -16.07
CA ALA A 243 6.20 5.04 -15.96
C ALA A 243 6.23 5.91 -14.68
N LYS A 244 5.08 6.11 -14.02
CA LYS A 244 4.97 6.89 -12.78
C LYS A 244 5.17 6.07 -11.50
N LEU A 245 5.34 4.75 -11.62
CA LEU A 245 5.42 3.81 -10.51
C LEU A 245 6.87 3.67 -10.00
N ASP A 246 7.18 2.63 -9.21
CA ASP A 246 8.50 2.49 -8.58
C ASP A 246 9.58 1.95 -9.53
N GLY A 247 9.18 1.31 -10.64
CA GLY A 247 10.14 0.92 -11.66
C GLY A 247 9.54 0.02 -12.74
N LEU A 248 10.34 -0.19 -13.78
CA LEU A 248 10.02 -1.02 -14.93
C LEU A 248 11.09 -2.11 -15.09
N LEU A 249 10.64 -3.30 -15.45
CA LEU A 249 11.48 -4.44 -15.77
C LEU A 249 11.38 -4.68 -17.27
N CYS A 250 12.51 -4.58 -17.98
CA CYS A 250 12.55 -4.83 -19.42
C CYS A 250 13.10 -6.23 -19.69
N ILE A 251 12.65 -6.87 -20.76
CA ILE A 251 13.13 -8.19 -21.18
C ILE A 251 14.39 -8.13 -22.06
N SER A 252 14.93 -6.94 -22.30
CA SER A 252 16.12 -6.67 -23.10
C SER A 252 16.83 -5.41 -22.60
N GLN A 253 18.11 -5.26 -22.98
CA GLN A 253 19.02 -4.17 -22.58
C GLN A 253 19.04 -3.04 -23.61
#